data_AF-A0A1E3I5U9-F1
#
_entry.id   AF-A0A1E3I5U9-F1
#
_cell.length_a   1.000
_cell.length_b   1.000
_cell.length_c   1.000
_cell.angle_alpha   90.00
_cell.angle_beta   90.00
_cell.angle_gamma   90.00
#
_symmetry.space_group_name_H-M   'P 1'
#
loop_
_entity.id
_entity.type
_entity.pdbx_description
1 polymer ?
#
loop_
_entity_poly.entity_id
_entity_poly.type
_entity_poly.pdbx_seq_one_letter_code
_entity_poly.pdbx_strand_id
1 'polypeptide(L)'
;MLGTGLHGLKRALVIFPFAYTGIWLGYYAYTDTLRRHHIRDRNAKLANVLSTLPSSSTDKQLPGPDYTQPATEVEKEALKERYGSLKFAGRYWNPYVEWREQGAWEWAVWKGFISIVTLKLFYDGGVPPDRPIPDLPVERPDFDLLYPTDTTSKPKRQPPTSREPGSGGSDVAITDKFTSTWLGQSTTYVTMDNLAILTDPALQHRTIPSKFAPERLRPPPCSLDELKRVDLVLVSHNHYDHLDPLAIKELGDSCEWVVPIGVGPFLREHGATRVTELDWWQETQHTLSRPGQEPKSFTITAIPNMHWSARSPLDTNATLWSAFHVKSNPPSPETKPKSFIHLGDTGYSPTLYHAVGRVLGPIDHAAIPIGSYEPRWHMHLQHTDPEGAVRMALQMHVKKSVGVHWGTWLMSDEAYNKPPLDLEIARKKLNVEEEQFCVLPVGKTIVLEDD
;
A
#
# COMPACT_ATOMS: atom_id res chain seq x y z
N MET A 1 34.59 -46.20 -13.06
CA MET A 1 33.15 -45.93 -12.92
C MET A 1 32.87 -44.42 -12.93
N LEU A 2 33.02 -43.75 -14.08
CA LEU A 2 32.75 -42.29 -14.24
C LEU A 2 32.10 -42.01 -15.61
N GLY A 3 31.17 -42.88 -16.03
CA GLY A 3 30.49 -42.79 -17.34
C GLY A 3 29.08 -42.19 -17.31
N THR A 4 28.53 -41.89 -16.12
CA THR A 4 27.12 -41.48 -15.93
C THR A 4 26.93 -39.97 -15.76
N GLY A 5 28.00 -39.16 -15.84
CA GLY A 5 27.99 -37.75 -15.41
C GLY A 5 27.35 -36.74 -16.37
N LEU A 6 27.51 -36.89 -17.69
CA LEU A 6 27.05 -35.85 -18.65
C LEU A 6 25.70 -36.15 -19.31
N HIS A 7 25.40 -37.42 -19.59
CA HIS A 7 24.15 -37.80 -20.25
C HIS A 7 22.94 -37.71 -19.29
N GLY A 8 23.14 -38.06 -18.01
CA GLY A 8 22.14 -37.85 -16.97
C GLY A 8 21.84 -36.37 -16.74
N LEU A 9 22.88 -35.52 -16.72
CA LEU A 9 22.73 -34.07 -16.56
C LEU A 9 22.01 -33.43 -17.76
N LYS A 10 22.35 -33.82 -18.99
CA LYS A 10 21.66 -33.36 -20.20
C LYS A 10 20.19 -33.79 -20.26
N ARG A 11 19.88 -35.03 -19.88
CA ARG A 11 18.49 -35.51 -19.78
C ARG A 11 17.73 -34.80 -18.67
N ALA A 12 18.34 -34.58 -17.51
CA ALA A 12 17.77 -33.77 -16.43
C ALA A 12 17.46 -32.34 -16.91
N LEU A 13 18.41 -31.67 -17.58
CA LEU A 13 18.22 -30.32 -18.12
C LEU A 13 17.09 -30.21 -19.15
N VAL A 14 16.71 -31.30 -19.81
CA VAL A 14 15.56 -31.34 -20.72
C VAL A 14 14.28 -31.73 -19.99
N ILE A 15 14.31 -32.81 -19.18
CA ILE A 15 13.12 -33.38 -18.55
C ILE A 15 12.58 -32.47 -17.44
N PHE A 16 13.44 -31.86 -16.62
CA PHE A 16 12.99 -31.04 -15.50
C PHE A 16 12.14 -29.83 -15.94
N PRO A 17 12.54 -29.02 -16.94
CA PRO A 17 11.70 -27.93 -17.42
C PRO A 17 10.33 -28.40 -17.93
N PHE A 18 10.25 -29.51 -18.66
CA PHE A 18 8.97 -30.04 -19.15
C PHE A 18 8.09 -30.58 -18.02
N ALA A 19 8.67 -31.34 -17.09
CA ALA A 19 7.96 -31.86 -15.93
C ALA A 19 7.47 -30.72 -15.02
N TYR A 20 8.33 -29.73 -14.74
CA TYR A 20 7.97 -28.53 -13.99
C TYR A 20 6.84 -27.77 -14.68
N THR A 21 6.94 -27.55 -15.99
CA THR A 21 5.92 -26.85 -16.76
C THR A 21 4.59 -27.61 -16.73
N GLY A 22 4.61 -28.94 -16.90
CA GLY A 22 3.41 -29.78 -16.84
C GLY A 22 2.75 -29.73 -15.46
N ILE A 23 3.54 -29.87 -14.38
CA ILE A 23 3.05 -29.77 -13.00
C ILE A 23 2.50 -28.37 -12.73
N TRP A 24 3.21 -27.31 -13.14
CA TRP A 24 2.80 -25.93 -12.96
C TRP A 24 1.51 -25.62 -13.73
N LEU A 25 1.37 -26.09 -14.97
CA LEU A 25 0.13 -25.93 -15.75
C LEU A 25 -1.05 -26.67 -15.10
N GLY A 26 -0.83 -27.88 -14.60
CA GLY A 26 -1.86 -28.63 -13.87
C GLY A 26 -2.28 -27.94 -12.58
N TYR A 27 -1.30 -27.48 -11.79
CA TYR A 27 -1.53 -26.65 -10.61
C TYR A 27 -2.30 -25.38 -10.97
N TYR A 28 -1.81 -24.60 -11.94
CA TYR A 28 -2.44 -23.36 -12.40
C TYR A 28 -3.90 -23.58 -12.82
N ALA A 29 -4.17 -24.59 -13.65
CA ALA A 29 -5.52 -24.90 -14.10
C ALA A 29 -6.44 -25.26 -12.93
N TYR A 30 -5.95 -26.06 -11.98
CA TYR A 30 -6.70 -26.41 -10.77
C TYR A 30 -7.00 -25.19 -9.90
N THR A 31 -5.98 -24.38 -9.60
CA THR A 31 -6.11 -23.21 -8.73
C THR A 31 -6.95 -22.11 -9.36
N ASP A 32 -6.80 -21.87 -10.67
CA ASP A 32 -7.61 -20.90 -11.40
C ASP A 32 -9.08 -21.34 -11.49
N THR A 33 -9.34 -22.64 -11.66
CA THR A 33 -10.71 -23.19 -11.66
C THR A 33 -11.40 -22.95 -10.31
N LEU A 34 -10.74 -23.27 -9.20
CA LEU A 34 -11.27 -23.03 -7.85
C LEU A 34 -11.54 -21.55 -7.60
N ARG A 35 -10.57 -20.69 -7.97
CA ARG A 35 -10.68 -19.25 -7.82
C ARG A 35 -11.82 -18.66 -8.63
N ARG A 36 -11.98 -19.05 -9.91
CA ARG A 36 -13.11 -18.59 -10.75
C ARG A 36 -14.46 -19.07 -10.25
N HIS A 37 -14.54 -20.31 -9.77
CA HIS A 37 -15.75 -20.84 -9.16
C HIS A 37 -16.15 -20.00 -7.94
N HIS A 38 -15.20 -19.71 -7.05
CA HIS A 38 -15.39 -18.87 -5.87
C HIS A 38 -15.85 -17.44 -6.23
N ILE A 39 -15.22 -16.82 -7.23
CA ILE A 39 -15.60 -15.49 -7.72
C ILE A 39 -17.03 -15.50 -8.28
N ARG A 40 -17.37 -16.50 -9.10
CA ARG A 40 -18.70 -16.62 -9.71
C ARG A 40 -19.78 -16.76 -8.62
N ASP A 41 -19.54 -17.61 -7.63
CA ASP A 41 -20.51 -17.87 -6.58
C ASP A 41 -20.71 -16.63 -5.68
N ARG A 42 -19.64 -15.91 -5.34
CA ARG A 42 -19.74 -14.63 -4.62
C ARG A 42 -20.38 -13.51 -5.45
N ASN A 43 -20.10 -13.44 -6.76
CA ASN A 43 -20.78 -12.52 -7.67
C ASN A 43 -22.29 -12.78 -7.72
N ALA A 44 -22.71 -14.05 -7.79
CA ALA A 44 -24.12 -14.42 -7.81
C ALA A 44 -24.82 -14.00 -6.52
N LYS A 45 -24.20 -14.23 -5.36
CA LYS A 45 -24.71 -13.76 -4.07
C LYS A 45 -24.84 -12.24 -4.00
N LEU A 46 -23.79 -11.51 -4.40
CA LEU A 46 -23.81 -10.05 -4.43
C LEU A 46 -24.95 -9.55 -5.34
N ALA A 47 -25.05 -10.07 -6.56
CA ALA A 47 -26.09 -9.68 -7.52
C ALA A 47 -27.51 -9.92 -6.96
N ASN A 48 -27.72 -11.06 -6.29
CA ASN A 48 -28.99 -11.36 -5.63
C ASN A 48 -29.31 -10.32 -4.55
N VAL A 49 -28.36 -9.98 -3.67
CA VAL A 49 -28.58 -8.98 -2.63
C VAL A 49 -28.85 -7.61 -3.24
N LEU A 50 -28.04 -7.16 -4.20
CA LEU A 50 -28.21 -5.85 -4.84
C LEU A 50 -29.57 -5.72 -5.55
N SER A 51 -30.09 -6.82 -6.12
CA SER A 51 -31.42 -6.84 -6.76
C SER A 51 -32.59 -6.69 -5.78
N THR A 52 -32.35 -6.81 -4.47
CA THR A 52 -33.38 -6.57 -3.44
C THR A 52 -33.38 -5.14 -2.92
N LEU A 53 -32.35 -4.34 -3.25
CA LEU A 53 -32.22 -2.97 -2.76
C LEU A 53 -33.05 -1.98 -3.60
N PRO A 54 -33.57 -0.92 -2.97
CA PRO A 54 -34.33 0.11 -3.67
C PRO A 54 -33.44 0.94 -4.61
N SER A 55 -33.98 1.22 -5.80
CA SER A 55 -33.30 1.94 -6.90
C SER A 55 -33.68 3.41 -6.95
N SER A 56 -32.72 4.27 -7.33
CA SER A 56 -32.92 5.70 -7.59
C SER A 56 -33.55 6.00 -8.94
N SER A 57 -33.64 4.98 -9.81
CA SER A 57 -34.16 5.12 -11.17
C SER A 57 -35.66 5.43 -11.16
N THR A 58 -36.06 6.53 -11.81
CA THR A 58 -37.47 6.82 -12.16
C THR A 58 -38.06 5.78 -13.12
N ASP A 59 -37.21 4.94 -13.72
CA ASP A 59 -37.59 3.78 -14.51
C ASP A 59 -37.81 2.58 -13.59
N LYS A 60 -39.09 2.31 -13.27
CA LYS A 60 -39.57 1.27 -12.32
C LYS A 60 -39.30 -0.18 -12.75
N GLN A 61 -38.42 -0.44 -13.73
CA GLN A 61 -38.28 -1.77 -14.34
C GLN A 61 -37.05 -2.58 -13.90
N LEU A 62 -36.07 -2.01 -13.18
CA LEU A 62 -34.93 -2.78 -12.68
C LEU A 62 -34.56 -2.39 -11.23
N PRO A 63 -34.71 -3.30 -10.25
CA PRO A 63 -34.23 -3.06 -8.89
C PRO A 63 -32.69 -3.09 -8.83
N GLY A 64 -32.10 -2.37 -7.87
CA GLY A 64 -30.66 -2.13 -7.74
C GLY A 64 -30.39 -1.02 -6.72
N PRO A 65 -29.17 -0.89 -6.16
CA PRO A 65 -28.89 0.11 -5.13
C PRO A 65 -28.94 1.55 -5.66
N ASP A 66 -29.51 2.45 -4.85
CA ASP A 66 -29.36 3.89 -5.03
C ASP A 66 -27.93 4.33 -4.68
N TYR A 67 -27.11 4.55 -5.70
CA TYR A 67 -25.74 5.03 -5.54
C TYR A 67 -25.63 6.52 -5.15
N THR A 68 -26.73 7.27 -5.13
CA THR A 68 -26.75 8.66 -4.62
C THR A 68 -26.84 8.72 -3.10
N GLN A 69 -27.28 7.63 -2.47
CA GLN A 69 -27.37 7.51 -1.02
C GLN A 69 -26.20 6.68 -0.46
N PRO A 70 -25.84 6.86 0.83
CA PRO A 70 -24.89 5.98 1.51
C PRO A 70 -25.30 4.51 1.41
N ALA A 71 -24.32 3.60 1.32
CA ALA A 71 -24.58 2.17 1.27
C ALA A 71 -25.29 1.70 2.54
N THR A 72 -26.31 0.87 2.37
CA THR A 72 -27.00 0.22 3.49
C THR A 72 -26.08 -0.84 4.14
N GLU A 73 -26.31 -1.20 5.39
CA GLU A 73 -25.53 -2.26 6.04
C GLU A 73 -25.62 -3.60 5.30
N VAL A 74 -26.79 -3.91 4.73
CA VAL A 74 -26.98 -5.11 3.88
C VAL A 74 -26.11 -5.07 2.63
N GLU A 75 -26.01 -3.91 1.97
CA GLU A 75 -25.12 -3.70 0.84
C GLU A 75 -23.64 -3.86 1.25
N LYS A 76 -23.24 -3.23 2.36
CA LYS A 76 -21.87 -3.28 2.87
C LYS A 76 -21.46 -4.72 3.18
N GLU A 77 -22.28 -5.49 3.87
CA GLU A 77 -21.97 -6.88 4.20
C GLU A 77 -21.88 -7.76 2.93
N ALA A 78 -22.72 -7.54 1.93
CA ALA A 78 -22.61 -8.25 0.65
C ALA A 78 -21.33 -7.90 -0.11
N LEU A 79 -20.90 -6.63 -0.08
CA LEU A 79 -19.64 -6.19 -0.67
C LEU A 79 -18.43 -6.77 0.08
N LYS A 80 -18.47 -6.78 1.42
CA LYS A 80 -17.43 -7.42 2.25
C LYS A 80 -17.34 -8.92 1.96
N GLU A 81 -18.46 -9.63 1.84
CA GLU A 81 -18.47 -11.05 1.46
C GLU A 81 -17.84 -11.25 0.07
N ARG A 82 -18.20 -10.42 -0.91
CA ARG A 82 -17.66 -10.51 -2.27
C ARG A 82 -16.15 -10.32 -2.32
N TYR A 83 -15.64 -9.34 -1.59
CA TYR A 83 -14.22 -8.96 -1.60
C TYR A 83 -13.47 -9.44 -0.35
N GLY A 84 -13.97 -10.46 0.34
CA GLY A 84 -13.24 -11.10 1.44
C GLY A 84 -12.04 -11.89 0.93
N SER A 85 -11.08 -12.16 1.81
CA SER A 85 -9.88 -12.92 1.46
C SER A 85 -10.23 -14.33 0.94
N LEU A 86 -9.29 -14.90 0.17
CA LEU A 86 -9.36 -16.26 -0.35
C LEU A 86 -8.04 -16.94 -0.03
N LYS A 87 -8.10 -18.07 0.69
CA LYS A 87 -6.93 -18.86 1.05
C LYS A 87 -7.17 -20.32 0.71
N PHE A 88 -6.27 -20.94 -0.03
CA PHE A 88 -6.26 -22.38 -0.25
C PHE A 88 -4.83 -22.88 -0.46
N ALA A 89 -4.59 -24.14 -0.07
CA ALA A 89 -3.25 -24.75 -0.07
C ALA A 89 -2.19 -23.90 0.70
N GLY A 90 -2.61 -23.26 1.80
CA GLY A 90 -1.72 -22.45 2.64
C GLY A 90 -1.34 -21.08 2.07
N ARG A 91 -1.84 -20.70 0.88
CA ARG A 91 -1.54 -19.43 0.21
C ARG A 91 -2.76 -18.56 0.06
N TYR A 92 -2.59 -17.26 0.17
CA TYR A 92 -3.60 -16.27 -0.18
C TYR A 92 -3.66 -16.04 -1.69
N TRP A 93 -4.85 -15.70 -2.18
CA TRP A 93 -5.15 -15.54 -3.59
C TRP A 93 -6.00 -14.31 -3.84
N ASN A 94 -5.77 -13.68 -4.99
CA ASN A 94 -6.57 -12.57 -5.48
C ASN A 94 -7.95 -13.05 -5.98
N PRO A 95 -9.07 -12.65 -5.35
CA PRO A 95 -10.42 -13.02 -5.77
C PRO A 95 -10.98 -12.03 -6.82
N TYR A 96 -10.16 -11.66 -7.80
CA TYR A 96 -10.47 -10.65 -8.82
C TYR A 96 -10.49 -11.24 -10.23
N VAL A 97 -11.42 -10.81 -11.08
CA VAL A 97 -11.57 -11.37 -12.43
C VAL A 97 -10.36 -11.01 -13.30
N GLU A 98 -9.80 -9.82 -13.05
CA GLU A 98 -8.68 -9.24 -13.75
C GLU A 98 -7.36 -9.97 -13.46
N TRP A 99 -7.29 -10.64 -12.31
CA TRP A 99 -6.07 -11.28 -11.84
C TRP A 99 -5.89 -12.71 -12.37
N ARG A 100 -4.63 -13.10 -12.57
CA ARG A 100 -4.19 -14.48 -12.79
C ARG A 100 -2.83 -14.71 -12.12
N GLU A 101 -2.52 -15.96 -11.81
CA GLU A 101 -1.17 -16.33 -11.36
C GLU A 101 -0.16 -16.02 -12.47
N GLN A 102 1.01 -15.53 -12.07
CA GLN A 102 2.13 -15.31 -12.98
C GLN A 102 3.14 -16.46 -12.85
N GLY A 103 3.55 -17.00 -13.98
CA GLY A 103 4.59 -18.02 -14.00
C GLY A 103 5.99 -17.40 -13.87
N ALA A 104 6.91 -18.10 -13.22
CA ALA A 104 8.32 -17.70 -13.21
C ALA A 104 8.92 -17.54 -14.62
N TRP A 105 8.35 -18.22 -15.62
CA TRP A 105 8.72 -18.07 -17.02
C TRP A 105 8.42 -16.66 -17.56
N GLU A 106 7.37 -15.98 -17.08
CA GLU A 106 7.04 -14.62 -17.53
C GLU A 106 8.11 -13.64 -17.10
N TRP A 107 8.58 -13.77 -15.86
CA TRP A 107 9.72 -13.01 -15.37
C TRP A 107 10.99 -13.34 -16.17
N ALA A 108 11.23 -14.62 -16.47
CA ALA A 108 12.36 -15.03 -17.29
C ALA A 108 12.29 -14.50 -18.73
N VAL A 109 11.09 -14.44 -19.33
CA VAL A 109 10.86 -13.82 -20.64
C VAL A 109 11.06 -12.31 -20.54
N TRP A 110 10.53 -11.66 -19.51
CA TRP A 110 10.70 -10.22 -19.30
C TRP A 110 12.17 -9.87 -19.10
N LYS A 111 12.79 -10.30 -18.00
CA LYS A 111 14.15 -9.89 -17.64
C LYS A 111 15.23 -10.64 -18.41
N GLY A 112 14.99 -11.90 -18.77
CA GLY A 112 15.98 -12.73 -19.48
C GLY A 112 15.94 -12.61 -21.00
N PHE A 113 14.84 -12.19 -21.62
CA PHE A 113 14.76 -12.03 -23.08
C PHE A 113 14.42 -10.60 -23.50
N ILE A 114 13.26 -10.09 -23.10
CA ILE A 114 12.76 -8.77 -23.52
C ILE A 114 13.72 -7.67 -23.07
N SER A 115 14.13 -7.64 -21.81
CA SER A 115 15.06 -6.63 -21.30
C SER A 115 16.44 -6.73 -21.95
N ILE A 116 16.88 -7.91 -22.39
CA ILE A 116 18.12 -8.04 -23.16
C ILE A 116 17.95 -7.45 -24.56
N VAL A 117 16.90 -7.86 -25.28
CA VAL A 117 16.64 -7.43 -26.66
C VAL A 117 16.35 -5.93 -26.75
N THR A 118 15.68 -5.37 -25.73
CA THR A 118 15.37 -3.94 -25.65
C THR A 118 16.44 -3.11 -24.95
N LEU A 119 17.57 -3.72 -24.57
CA LEU A 119 18.65 -3.12 -23.77
C LEU A 119 18.17 -2.55 -22.42
N LYS A 120 16.97 -2.93 -21.96
CA LYS A 120 16.45 -2.59 -20.63
C LYS A 120 17.10 -3.34 -19.47
N LEU A 121 17.91 -4.37 -19.73
CA LEU A 121 18.60 -5.12 -18.65
C LEU A 121 19.62 -4.25 -17.92
N PHE A 122 20.27 -3.34 -18.63
CA PHE A 122 21.21 -2.35 -18.10
C PHE A 122 20.64 -0.93 -18.15
N TYR A 123 19.33 -0.79 -18.36
CA TYR A 123 18.68 0.50 -18.40
C TYR A 123 18.59 1.06 -16.98
N ASP A 124 19.07 2.28 -16.86
CA ASP A 124 19.14 3.05 -15.63
C ASP A 124 17.84 3.82 -15.35
N GLY A 125 16.73 3.49 -16.01
CA GLY A 125 15.49 4.24 -15.86
C GLY A 125 15.55 5.64 -16.49
N GLY A 126 16.55 5.95 -17.30
CA GLY A 126 16.82 7.31 -17.77
C GLY A 126 17.34 8.25 -16.68
N VAL A 127 17.85 7.70 -15.58
CA VAL A 127 18.36 8.49 -14.44
C VAL A 127 19.62 9.26 -14.85
N PRO A 128 19.69 10.58 -14.66
CA PRO A 128 20.88 11.35 -14.98
C PRO A 128 22.06 10.93 -14.06
N PRO A 129 23.31 11.05 -14.54
CA PRO A 129 24.49 10.74 -13.75
C PRO A 129 24.71 11.72 -12.59
N ASP A 130 24.21 12.95 -12.73
CA ASP A 130 24.35 14.01 -11.73
C ASP A 130 23.54 13.71 -10.46
N ARG A 131 24.14 13.97 -9.29
CA ARG A 131 23.51 13.85 -7.97
C ARG A 131 23.74 15.14 -7.18
N PRO A 132 22.71 15.76 -6.59
CA PRO A 132 21.29 15.36 -6.56
C PRO A 132 20.62 15.40 -7.95
N ILE A 133 19.62 14.53 -8.16
CA ILE A 133 18.86 14.48 -9.43
C ILE A 133 17.96 15.72 -9.48
N PRO A 134 18.14 16.65 -10.44
CA PRO A 134 17.41 17.92 -10.45
C PRO A 134 15.87 17.77 -10.48
N ASP A 135 15.38 16.76 -11.19
CA ASP A 135 13.94 16.49 -11.36
C ASP A 135 13.29 15.80 -10.14
N LEU A 136 14.09 15.39 -9.15
CA LEU A 136 13.62 14.75 -7.92
C LEU A 136 14.06 15.54 -6.68
N PRO A 137 13.46 16.73 -6.45
CA PRO A 137 13.79 17.53 -5.28
C PRO A 137 13.50 16.76 -3.98
N VAL A 138 14.33 17.06 -2.97
CA VAL A 138 14.17 16.61 -1.58
C VAL A 138 13.99 17.86 -0.73
N GLU A 139 12.86 17.91 -0.05
CA GLU A 139 12.54 18.91 0.96
C GLU A 139 12.73 18.32 2.36
N ARG A 140 12.81 19.19 3.37
CA ARG A 140 12.79 18.77 4.77
C ARG A 140 11.33 18.79 5.24
N PRO A 141 10.86 17.79 6.02
CA PRO A 141 9.55 17.85 6.64
C PRO A 141 9.37 19.13 7.46
N ASP A 142 8.16 19.68 7.45
CA ASP A 142 7.81 20.87 8.23
C ASP A 142 7.64 20.47 9.71
N PHE A 143 8.77 20.32 10.40
CA PHE A 143 8.78 19.89 11.80
C PHE A 143 8.17 20.91 12.77
N ASP A 144 8.11 22.19 12.39
CA ASP A 144 7.46 23.22 13.19
C ASP A 144 5.94 23.08 13.12
N LEU A 145 5.41 22.75 11.93
CA LEU A 145 4.01 22.39 11.75
C LEU A 145 3.65 21.06 12.43
N LEU A 146 4.51 20.04 12.32
CA LEU A 146 4.24 18.70 12.88
C LEU A 146 4.32 18.67 14.41
N TYR A 147 5.25 19.43 15.00
CA TYR A 147 5.52 19.48 16.44
C TYR A 147 5.45 20.93 16.96
N PRO A 148 4.25 21.52 17.08
CA PRO A 148 4.11 22.88 17.56
C PRO A 148 4.67 23.00 18.98
N THR A 149 5.67 23.86 19.18
CA THR A 149 6.20 24.17 20.51
C THR A 149 5.16 24.94 21.32
N ASP A 150 4.83 24.44 22.50
CA ASP A 150 4.03 25.17 23.48
C ASP A 150 4.82 26.41 23.93
N THR A 151 4.40 27.60 23.50
CA THR A 151 5.04 28.89 23.80
C THR A 151 5.04 29.23 25.29
N THR A 152 4.40 28.42 26.14
CA THR A 152 4.39 28.56 27.59
C THR A 152 5.49 27.76 28.31
N SER A 153 6.16 26.83 27.62
CA SER A 153 7.22 26.01 28.21
C SER A 153 8.61 26.48 27.78
N LYS A 154 9.44 26.89 28.74
CA LYS A 154 10.86 27.20 28.46
C LYS A 154 11.54 25.95 27.87
N PRO A 155 12.37 26.10 26.81
CA PRO A 155 13.06 24.96 26.24
C PRO A 155 14.05 24.40 27.28
N LYS A 156 13.75 23.22 27.82
CA LYS A 156 14.80 22.42 28.44
C LYS A 156 15.68 21.93 27.29
N ARG A 157 16.88 22.49 27.18
CA ARG A 157 17.98 21.93 26.40
C ARG A 157 18.27 20.52 26.92
N GLN A 158 17.62 19.51 26.37
CA GLN A 158 18.16 18.16 26.41
C GLN A 158 19.16 18.06 25.26
N PRO A 159 20.39 17.55 25.51
CA PRO A 159 21.29 17.19 24.43
C PRO A 159 20.62 16.13 23.53
N PRO A 160 21.06 15.95 22.28
CA PRO A 160 20.56 14.88 21.43
C PRO A 160 20.98 13.54 22.05
N THR A 161 20.19 13.03 22.98
CA THR A 161 20.29 11.67 23.47
C THR A 161 19.68 10.80 22.41
N SER A 162 20.50 9.94 21.81
CA SER A 162 20.03 8.81 21.00
C SER A 162 18.82 8.17 21.67
N ARG A 163 17.69 8.18 20.98
CA ARG A 163 16.46 7.51 21.42
C ARG A 163 16.79 6.07 21.81
N GLU A 164 16.34 5.63 22.99
CA GLU A 164 16.36 4.20 23.27
C GLU A 164 15.35 3.54 22.31
N PRO A 165 15.71 2.45 21.61
CA PRO A 165 14.78 1.73 20.76
C PRO A 165 13.48 1.44 21.51
N GLY A 166 12.34 1.82 20.95
CA GLY A 166 11.03 1.62 21.59
C GLY A 166 10.56 2.70 22.58
N SER A 167 11.32 3.77 22.85
CA SER A 167 10.94 4.81 23.83
C SER A 167 10.17 6.02 23.26
N GLY A 168 9.46 5.85 22.14
CA GLY A 168 8.91 6.96 21.33
C GLY A 168 8.33 8.09 22.18
N GLY A 169 8.67 9.33 21.83
CA GLY A 169 8.57 10.48 22.72
C GLY A 169 7.16 10.68 23.26
N SER A 170 6.88 10.11 24.45
CA SER A 170 5.56 10.16 25.09
C SER A 170 5.13 11.59 25.40
N ASP A 171 6.10 12.52 25.48
CA ASP A 171 5.91 13.93 25.82
C ASP A 171 5.97 14.87 24.61
N VAL A 172 6.08 14.35 23.37
CA VAL A 172 6.11 15.19 22.17
C VAL A 172 4.70 15.55 21.74
N ALA A 173 4.38 16.84 21.71
CA ALA A 173 3.14 17.37 21.16
C ALA A 173 3.09 17.15 19.64
N ILE A 174 1.92 16.76 19.13
CA ILE A 174 1.64 16.56 17.70
C ILE A 174 0.53 17.51 17.31
N THR A 175 0.63 18.12 16.15
CA THR A 175 -0.43 18.98 15.60
C THR A 175 -1.78 18.26 15.49
N ASP A 176 -2.87 19.00 15.70
CA ASP A 176 -4.24 18.53 15.49
C ASP A 176 -4.68 18.61 14.01
N LYS A 177 -3.97 19.41 13.22
CA LYS A 177 -4.17 19.55 11.77
C LYS A 177 -4.03 18.23 11.04
N PHE A 178 -4.87 18.04 10.03
CA PHE A 178 -4.72 16.94 9.08
C PHE A 178 -3.57 17.25 8.11
N THR A 179 -2.42 16.58 8.26
CA THR A 179 -1.25 16.78 7.40
C THR A 179 -0.78 15.48 6.75
N SER A 180 -0.10 15.61 5.61
CA SER A 180 0.56 14.49 4.93
C SER A 180 1.97 14.91 4.52
N THR A 181 2.96 14.12 4.93
CA THR A 181 4.36 14.27 4.54
C THR A 181 4.82 13.02 3.79
N TRP A 182 5.17 13.16 2.51
CA TRP A 182 5.64 12.02 1.72
C TRP A 182 7.14 11.79 1.96
N LEU A 183 7.54 10.68 2.58
CA LEU A 183 8.94 10.39 2.93
C LEU A 183 9.69 9.60 1.84
N GLY A 184 9.01 9.26 0.75
CA GLY A 184 9.53 8.45 -0.34
C GLY A 184 8.93 7.04 -0.37
N GLN A 185 8.95 6.41 -1.53
CA GLN A 185 8.24 5.16 -1.83
C GLN A 185 6.79 5.21 -1.34
N SER A 186 6.33 4.21 -0.59
CA SER A 186 5.01 4.14 0.03
C SER A 186 5.01 4.67 1.47
N THR A 187 6.11 5.28 1.89
CA THR A 187 6.27 5.83 3.24
C THR A 187 5.69 7.24 3.32
N THR A 188 4.62 7.38 4.10
CA THR A 188 3.96 8.67 4.37
C THR A 188 3.80 8.84 5.87
N TYR A 189 4.13 10.04 6.37
CA TYR A 189 3.85 10.44 7.74
C TYR A 189 2.63 11.36 7.76
N VAL A 190 1.55 10.91 8.39
CA VAL A 190 0.25 11.57 8.42
C VAL A 190 -0.09 11.96 9.85
N THR A 191 -0.51 13.22 10.07
CA THR A 191 -1.10 13.64 11.34
C THR A 191 -2.59 13.83 11.18
N MET A 192 -3.40 13.35 12.12
CA MET A 192 -4.85 13.52 12.10
C MET A 192 -5.39 13.47 13.53
N ASP A 193 -6.06 14.52 13.99
CA ASP A 193 -6.62 14.61 15.35
C ASP A 193 -5.57 14.31 16.44
N ASN A 194 -4.35 14.81 16.26
CA ASN A 194 -3.14 14.57 17.05
C ASN A 194 -2.52 13.17 16.93
N LEU A 195 -3.12 12.22 16.22
CA LEU A 195 -2.51 10.91 15.95
C LEU A 195 -1.38 11.04 14.92
N ALA A 196 -0.22 10.46 15.20
CA ALA A 196 0.90 10.35 14.26
C ALA A 196 0.94 8.95 13.61
N ILE A 197 0.64 8.87 12.32
CA ILE A 197 0.59 7.63 11.53
C ILE A 197 1.80 7.57 10.60
N LEU A 198 2.48 6.43 10.55
CA LEU A 198 3.53 6.14 9.57
C LEU A 198 3.12 4.93 8.73
N THR A 199 3.20 5.05 7.41
CA THR A 199 2.90 3.94 6.49
C THR A 199 4.19 3.31 5.97
N ASP A 200 4.21 1.99 5.78
CA ASP A 200 5.26 1.22 5.09
C ASP A 200 6.69 1.78 5.32
N PRO A 201 7.21 1.72 6.56
CA PRO A 201 8.42 2.46 6.92
C PRO A 201 9.65 1.86 6.25
N ALA A 202 10.05 2.47 5.13
CA ALA A 202 11.17 2.05 4.32
C ALA A 202 12.05 3.25 3.98
N LEU A 203 13.00 3.58 4.86
CA LEU A 203 13.94 4.70 4.70
C LEU A 203 15.38 4.26 4.36
N GLN A 204 15.61 2.97 4.13
CA GLN A 204 16.91 2.40 3.81
C GLN A 204 17.46 2.83 2.44
N HIS A 205 18.77 2.69 2.27
CA HIS A 205 19.45 3.04 1.02
C HIS A 205 19.16 2.05 -0.13
N ARG A 206 19.02 0.76 0.18
CA ARG A 206 18.69 -0.32 -0.77
C ARG A 206 17.63 -1.22 -0.19
N THR A 207 16.74 -1.75 -1.02
CA THR A 207 15.62 -2.61 -0.58
C THR A 207 16.11 -3.84 0.18
N ILE A 208 17.23 -4.42 -0.23
CA ILE A 208 17.97 -5.46 0.52
C ILE A 208 19.46 -5.11 0.60
N PRO A 209 20.21 -5.65 1.59
CA PRO A 209 21.64 -5.39 1.76
C PRO A 209 22.49 -6.14 0.72
N SER A 210 22.25 -5.86 -0.56
CA SER A 210 22.94 -6.44 -1.71
C SER A 210 23.28 -5.36 -2.71
N LYS A 211 24.46 -5.45 -3.34
CA LYS A 211 24.86 -4.53 -4.41
C LYS A 211 24.00 -4.67 -5.67
N PHE A 212 23.28 -5.77 -5.81
CA PHE A 212 22.36 -6.03 -6.93
C PHE A 212 20.95 -5.48 -6.67
N ALA A 213 20.67 -5.02 -5.45
CA ALA A 213 19.40 -4.39 -5.13
C ALA A 213 19.35 -2.95 -5.65
N PRO A 214 18.18 -2.47 -6.08
CA PRO A 214 18.00 -1.08 -6.46
C PRO A 214 18.51 -0.13 -5.37
N GLU A 215 19.32 0.84 -5.78
CA GLU A 215 19.74 1.96 -4.95
C GLU A 215 18.68 3.04 -4.96
N ARG A 216 18.49 3.73 -3.83
CA ARG A 216 17.59 4.86 -3.79
C ARG A 216 18.07 5.98 -4.70
N LEU A 217 17.16 6.60 -5.44
CA LEU A 217 17.43 7.72 -6.35
C LEU A 217 17.76 9.04 -5.64
N ARG A 218 17.28 9.19 -4.39
CA ARG A 218 17.49 10.37 -3.54
C ARG A 218 17.64 9.94 -2.08
N PRO A 219 18.33 10.68 -1.20
CA PRO A 219 18.35 10.33 0.22
C PRO A 219 16.93 10.39 0.83
N PRO A 220 16.65 9.68 1.95
CA PRO A 220 15.45 9.96 2.74
C PRO A 220 15.48 11.43 3.20
N PRO A 221 14.32 12.10 3.32
CA PRO A 221 14.25 13.51 3.69
C PRO A 221 14.54 13.76 5.19
N CYS A 222 14.41 12.72 6.01
CA CYS A 222 14.77 12.69 7.42
C CYS A 222 15.03 11.25 7.87
N SER A 223 15.58 11.07 9.07
CA SER A 223 15.62 9.80 9.79
C SER A 223 14.28 9.48 10.49
N LEU A 224 14.08 8.23 10.91
CA LEU A 224 12.91 7.86 11.73
C LEU A 224 12.97 8.50 13.13
N ASP A 225 14.17 8.66 13.70
CA ASP A 225 14.38 9.40 14.94
C ASP A 225 13.92 10.86 14.86
N GLU A 226 14.18 11.54 13.73
CA GLU A 226 13.77 12.93 13.51
C GLU A 226 12.24 13.12 13.46
N LEU A 227 11.45 12.06 13.20
CA LEU A 227 9.99 12.12 13.31
C LEU A 227 9.52 12.23 14.77
N LYS A 228 10.39 12.14 15.78
CA LYS A 228 10.16 12.33 17.23
C LYS A 228 9.12 11.40 17.89
N ARG A 229 8.02 11.08 17.22
CA ARG A 229 6.88 10.31 17.67
C ARG A 229 6.17 9.67 16.46
N VAL A 230 5.81 8.40 16.64
CA VAL A 230 4.92 7.64 15.76
C VAL A 230 4.01 6.88 16.72
N ASP A 231 2.70 7.07 16.60
CA ASP A 231 1.73 6.39 17.48
C ASP A 231 1.24 5.09 16.83
N LEU A 232 1.07 5.09 15.50
CA LEU A 232 0.53 3.99 14.70
C LEU A 232 1.38 3.77 13.45
N VAL A 233 1.76 2.52 13.18
CA VAL A 233 2.39 2.10 11.93
C VAL A 233 1.46 1.18 11.16
N LEU A 234 1.24 1.49 9.88
CA LEU A 234 0.46 0.68 8.95
C LEU A 234 1.41 0.02 7.95
N VAL A 235 1.45 -1.31 7.89
CA VAL A 235 2.29 -2.04 6.94
C VAL A 235 1.42 -2.80 5.96
N SER A 236 1.38 -2.37 4.70
CA SER A 236 0.51 -2.94 3.67
C SER A 236 0.83 -4.40 3.35
N HIS A 237 2.10 -4.78 3.28
CA HIS A 237 2.54 -6.14 3.01
C HIS A 237 4.04 -6.32 3.32
N ASN A 238 4.56 -7.54 3.16
CA ASN A 238 5.89 -7.89 3.62
C ASN A 238 7.01 -7.71 2.59
N HIS A 239 6.82 -6.98 1.48
CA HIS A 239 7.92 -6.74 0.53
C HIS A 239 9.00 -5.84 1.13
N TYR A 240 10.20 -5.95 0.55
CA TYR A 240 11.42 -5.33 1.07
C TYR A 240 11.43 -3.80 1.02
N ASP A 241 10.72 -3.21 0.08
CA ASP A 241 10.57 -1.77 -0.11
C ASP A 241 9.38 -1.17 0.67
N HIS A 242 8.61 -2.00 1.39
CA HIS A 242 7.51 -1.59 2.26
C HIS A 242 7.76 -1.90 3.74
N LEU A 243 8.55 -2.94 4.03
CA LEU A 243 8.83 -3.39 5.39
C LEU A 243 10.33 -3.64 5.58
N ASP A 244 11.00 -2.62 6.14
CA ASP A 244 12.41 -2.68 6.50
C ASP A 244 12.61 -3.24 7.92
N PRO A 245 13.35 -4.35 8.10
CA PRO A 245 13.67 -4.88 9.43
C PRO A 245 14.42 -3.88 10.33
N LEU A 246 15.16 -2.91 9.77
CA LEU A 246 15.82 -1.88 10.59
C LEU A 246 14.81 -0.88 11.16
N ALA A 247 13.79 -0.49 10.40
CA ALA A 247 12.70 0.34 10.88
C ALA A 247 11.93 -0.34 12.03
N ILE A 248 11.69 -1.66 11.93
CA ILE A 248 11.05 -2.43 13.01
C ILE A 248 11.90 -2.38 14.28
N LYS A 249 13.21 -2.59 14.17
CA LYS A 249 14.13 -2.53 15.32
C LYS A 249 14.20 -1.15 15.96
N GLU A 250 14.20 -0.09 15.15
CA GLU A 250 14.30 1.29 15.63
C GLU A 250 13.01 1.75 16.33
N LEU A 251 11.85 1.46 15.73
CA LEU A 251 10.56 1.87 16.27
C LEU A 251 10.10 0.94 17.41
N GLY A 252 10.32 -0.37 17.31
CA GLY A 252 9.94 -1.36 18.33
C GLY A 252 8.50 -1.19 18.81
N ASP A 253 8.29 -1.24 20.13
CA ASP A 253 6.99 -1.06 20.77
C ASP A 253 6.63 0.40 21.10
N SER A 254 7.38 1.37 20.54
CA SER A 254 7.03 2.79 20.71
C SER A 254 5.72 3.18 20.04
N CYS A 255 5.29 2.40 19.05
CA CYS A 255 4.06 2.55 18.31
C CYS A 255 3.26 1.24 18.34
N GLU A 256 1.98 1.33 17.99
CA GLU A 256 1.21 0.15 17.60
C GLU A 256 1.45 -0.16 16.12
N TRP A 257 1.62 -1.44 15.79
CA TRP A 257 1.74 -1.90 14.41
C TRP A 257 0.46 -2.59 13.98
N VAL A 258 -0.13 -2.15 12.87
CA VAL A 258 -1.26 -2.84 12.24
C VAL A 258 -0.82 -3.38 10.89
N VAL A 259 -0.95 -4.70 10.73
CA VAL A 259 -0.40 -5.44 9.60
C VAL A 259 -1.39 -6.52 9.11
N PRO A 260 -1.28 -6.99 7.85
CA PRO A 260 -2.08 -8.10 7.37
C PRO A 260 -1.75 -9.40 8.12
N ILE A 261 -2.74 -10.28 8.22
CA ILE A 261 -2.56 -11.59 8.84
C ILE A 261 -1.38 -12.39 8.27
N GLY A 262 -0.56 -12.93 9.16
CA GLY A 262 0.65 -13.71 8.85
C GLY A 262 1.94 -12.88 8.88
N VAL A 263 1.87 -11.55 8.88
CA VAL A 263 3.06 -10.69 8.93
C VAL A 263 3.58 -10.52 10.37
N GLY A 264 2.73 -10.68 11.38
CA GLY A 264 3.10 -10.42 12.78
C GLY A 264 4.29 -11.21 13.33
N PRO A 265 4.48 -12.51 13.00
CA PRO A 265 5.69 -13.24 13.40
C PRO A 265 7.00 -12.55 12.96
N PHE A 266 7.03 -11.96 11.76
CA PHE A 266 8.22 -11.25 11.26
C PHE A 266 8.51 -9.99 12.09
N LEU A 267 7.48 -9.23 12.49
CA LEU A 267 7.65 -8.06 13.36
C LEU A 267 8.20 -8.46 14.74
N ARG A 268 7.64 -9.52 15.33
CA ARG A 268 8.05 -10.03 16.65
C ARG A 268 9.49 -10.50 16.65
N GLU A 269 9.93 -11.18 15.59
CA GLU A 269 11.34 -11.58 15.41
C GLU A 269 12.28 -10.37 15.37
N HIS A 270 11.81 -9.21 14.91
CA HIS A 270 12.60 -7.98 14.74
C HIS A 270 12.41 -6.97 15.87
N GLY A 271 11.72 -7.33 16.96
CA GLY A 271 11.65 -6.53 18.19
C GLY A 271 10.38 -5.70 18.39
N ALA A 272 9.33 -5.88 17.57
CA ALA A 272 8.03 -5.25 17.76
C ALA A 272 6.98 -6.31 18.19
N THR A 273 6.42 -6.15 19.39
CA THR A 273 5.43 -7.07 19.98
C THR A 273 4.01 -6.52 20.01
N ARG A 274 3.85 -5.18 20.00
CA ARG A 274 2.57 -4.47 19.89
C ARG A 274 2.03 -4.50 18.47
N VAL A 275 1.62 -5.69 18.04
CA VAL A 275 1.21 -5.99 16.67
C VAL A 275 -0.23 -6.50 16.63
N THR A 276 -1.06 -5.82 15.84
CA THR A 276 -2.42 -6.21 15.49
C THR A 276 -2.44 -6.75 14.07
N GLU A 277 -2.87 -8.00 13.89
CA GLU A 277 -2.98 -8.67 12.60
C GLU A 277 -4.44 -8.68 12.13
N LEU A 278 -4.71 -8.17 10.93
CA LEU A 278 -6.06 -8.07 10.36
C LEU A 278 -6.18 -8.84 9.04
N ASP A 279 -7.31 -9.50 8.85
CA ASP A 279 -7.80 -9.95 7.54
C ASP A 279 -8.62 -8.82 6.88
N TRP A 280 -8.85 -8.89 5.57
CA TRP A 280 -9.66 -7.92 4.85
C TRP A 280 -11.04 -7.74 5.48
N TRP A 281 -11.45 -6.48 5.59
CA TRP A 281 -12.65 -5.98 6.26
C TRP A 281 -12.71 -6.16 7.78
N GLN A 282 -11.68 -6.71 8.40
CA GLN A 282 -11.57 -6.67 9.85
C GLN A 282 -11.15 -5.28 10.31
N GLU A 283 -11.60 -4.94 11.51
CA GLU A 283 -11.39 -3.65 12.14
C GLU A 283 -10.73 -3.84 13.50
N THR A 284 -9.90 -2.87 13.89
CA THR A 284 -9.43 -2.70 15.26
C THR A 284 -9.66 -1.27 15.72
N GLN A 285 -9.76 -1.08 17.03
CA GLN A 285 -9.90 0.24 17.65
C GLN A 285 -8.57 0.63 18.27
N HIS A 286 -8.03 1.77 17.86
CA HIS A 286 -6.87 2.38 18.48
C HIS A 286 -7.32 3.54 19.37
N THR A 287 -6.96 3.50 20.65
CA THR A 287 -7.25 4.57 21.60
C THR A 287 -5.97 5.33 21.93
N LEU A 288 -5.88 6.57 21.46
CA LEU A 288 -4.79 7.48 21.78
C LEU A 288 -5.07 8.13 23.13
N SER A 289 -4.27 7.75 24.14
CA SER A 289 -4.34 8.33 25.49
C SER A 289 -3.11 9.21 25.74
N ARG A 290 -3.33 10.48 26.11
CA ARG A 290 -2.26 11.43 26.41
C ARG A 290 -2.50 12.08 27.78
N PRO A 291 -1.47 12.26 28.61
CA PRO A 291 -1.62 12.95 29.90
C PRO A 291 -2.26 14.33 29.73
N GLY A 292 -3.33 14.60 30.46
CA GLY A 292 -4.03 15.90 30.42
C GLY A 292 -4.87 16.14 29.17
N GLN A 293 -5.12 15.13 28.34
CA GLN A 293 -6.02 15.21 27.18
C GLN A 293 -7.09 14.11 27.25
N GLU A 294 -8.27 14.40 26.73
CA GLU A 294 -9.31 13.37 26.56
C GLU A 294 -8.85 12.28 25.59
N PRO A 295 -9.08 10.99 25.89
CA PRO A 295 -8.75 9.90 24.99
C PRO A 295 -9.46 10.05 23.64
N LYS A 296 -8.72 9.84 22.55
CA LYS A 296 -9.27 9.85 21.19
C LYS A 296 -9.28 8.44 20.63
N SER A 297 -10.36 8.06 19.95
CA SER A 297 -10.52 6.74 19.37
C SER A 297 -10.47 6.82 17.84
N PHE A 298 -9.87 5.79 17.24
CA PHE A 298 -9.73 5.65 15.80
C PHE A 298 -10.10 4.21 15.41
N THR A 299 -10.87 4.09 14.33
CA THR A 299 -11.17 2.80 13.71
C THR A 299 -10.17 2.55 12.60
N ILE A 300 -9.44 1.44 12.66
CA ILE A 300 -8.53 1.00 11.60
C ILE A 300 -9.15 -0.22 10.91
N THR A 301 -9.36 -0.14 9.61
CA THR A 301 -9.92 -1.21 8.78
C THR A 301 -8.88 -1.70 7.78
N ALA A 302 -8.66 -3.02 7.74
CA ALA A 302 -7.89 -3.64 6.66
C ALA A 302 -8.75 -3.72 5.39
N ILE A 303 -8.24 -3.20 4.27
CA ILE A 303 -8.98 -3.09 3.01
C ILE A 303 -8.36 -4.04 1.98
N PRO A 304 -9.18 -4.79 1.22
CA PRO A 304 -8.68 -5.60 0.11
C PRO A 304 -8.02 -4.78 -0.99
N ASN A 305 -6.93 -5.31 -1.54
CA ASN A 305 -6.19 -4.79 -2.67
C ASN A 305 -5.67 -5.94 -3.56
N MET A 306 -5.41 -5.65 -4.83
CA MET A 306 -4.91 -6.63 -5.81
C MET A 306 -3.38 -6.65 -5.87
N HIS A 307 -2.75 -7.49 -5.05
CA HIS A 307 -1.28 -7.59 -4.97
C HIS A 307 -0.85 -8.99 -4.51
N TRP A 308 0.35 -9.13 -3.93
CA TRP A 308 0.92 -10.38 -3.45
C TRP A 308 1.89 -10.12 -2.29
N SER A 309 2.47 -11.17 -1.72
CA SER A 309 3.45 -11.06 -0.63
C SER A 309 4.55 -12.10 -0.77
N ALA A 310 5.79 -11.75 -0.44
CA ALA A 310 6.92 -12.68 -0.29
C ALA A 310 8.15 -11.98 0.29
N ARG A 311 8.93 -12.70 1.10
CA ARG A 311 10.33 -12.33 1.39
C ARG A 311 11.35 -13.34 0.86
N SER A 312 10.89 -14.49 0.40
CA SER A 312 11.69 -15.57 -0.16
C SER A 312 10.94 -16.26 -1.32
N PRO A 313 11.62 -17.09 -2.12
CA PRO A 313 10.94 -17.91 -3.12
C PRO A 313 9.98 -18.97 -2.53
N LEU A 314 10.01 -19.22 -1.22
CA LEU A 314 9.27 -20.31 -0.57
C LEU A 314 8.01 -19.84 0.17
N ASP A 315 7.87 -18.55 0.45
CA ASP A 315 6.77 -17.97 1.23
C ASP A 315 5.83 -17.10 0.38
N THR A 316 5.85 -17.26 -0.95
CA THR A 316 4.93 -16.56 -1.84
C THR A 316 3.48 -16.74 -1.39
N ASN A 317 2.83 -15.63 -1.08
CA ASN A 317 1.46 -15.51 -0.57
C ASN A 317 1.20 -16.27 0.73
N ALA A 318 2.22 -16.54 1.54
CA ALA A 318 2.05 -17.17 2.86
C ALA A 318 1.42 -16.20 3.87
N THR A 319 1.66 -14.90 3.71
CA THR A 319 1.00 -13.81 4.47
C THR A 319 0.02 -13.07 3.58
N LEU A 320 -0.95 -12.38 4.16
CA LEU A 320 -1.83 -11.50 3.42
C LEU A 320 -1.10 -10.20 3.04
N TRP A 321 -1.70 -9.43 2.12
CA TRP A 321 -1.37 -8.05 1.76
C TRP A 321 -2.66 -7.22 1.90
N SER A 322 -2.57 -5.94 2.27
CA SER A 322 -3.76 -5.11 2.54
C SER A 322 -3.47 -3.63 2.29
N ALA A 323 -4.50 -2.89 1.94
CA ALA A 323 -4.58 -1.47 2.18
C ALA A 323 -5.12 -1.22 3.61
N PHE A 324 -4.97 -0.01 4.15
CA PHE A 324 -5.49 0.34 5.48
C PHE A 324 -6.23 1.67 5.46
N HIS A 325 -7.40 1.69 6.09
CA HIS A 325 -8.18 2.90 6.34
C HIS A 325 -8.11 3.24 7.82
N VAL A 326 -7.90 4.51 8.14
CA VAL A 326 -7.96 5.04 9.50
C VAL A 326 -9.03 6.13 9.52
N LYS A 327 -10.02 5.97 10.40
CA LYS A 327 -11.10 6.93 10.61
C LYS A 327 -11.14 7.39 12.05
N SER A 328 -11.19 8.70 12.28
CA SER A 328 -11.38 9.22 13.63
C SER A 328 -12.81 9.02 14.12
N ASN A 329 -12.96 8.73 15.41
CA ASN A 329 -14.23 8.58 16.11
C ASN A 329 -14.42 9.80 17.03
N PRO A 330 -14.84 10.97 16.51
CA PRO A 330 -14.99 12.16 17.32
C PRO A 330 -16.06 11.98 18.41
N PRO A 331 -15.89 12.58 19.60
CA PRO A 331 -16.81 12.40 20.72
C PRO A 331 -18.16 13.11 20.51
N SER A 332 -18.20 14.18 19.70
CA SER A 332 -19.44 14.89 19.36
C SER A 332 -19.96 14.44 18.00
N PRO A 333 -21.26 14.09 17.87
CA PRO A 333 -21.90 13.79 16.59
C PRO A 333 -21.86 14.95 15.58
N GLU A 334 -21.64 16.19 16.05
CA GLU A 334 -21.57 17.38 15.20
C GLU A 334 -20.20 17.55 14.52
N THR A 335 -19.15 16.90 15.07
CA THR A 335 -17.81 16.94 14.50
C THR A 335 -17.71 15.89 13.40
N LYS A 336 -17.36 16.33 12.19
CA LYS A 336 -17.16 15.41 11.06
C LYS A 336 -15.92 14.53 11.30
N PRO A 337 -16.02 13.20 11.20
CA PRO A 337 -14.86 12.32 11.29
C PRO A 337 -13.92 12.57 10.11
N LYS A 338 -12.62 12.51 10.38
CA LYS A 338 -11.56 12.56 9.36
C LYS A 338 -11.17 11.13 8.96
N SER A 339 -10.83 10.92 7.69
CA SER A 339 -10.40 9.60 7.19
C SER A 339 -9.20 9.63 6.25
N PHE A 340 -8.30 8.68 6.45
CA PHE A 340 -7.09 8.45 5.64
C PHE A 340 -7.06 7.02 5.11
N ILE A 341 -6.67 6.82 3.85
CA ILE A 341 -6.36 5.51 3.27
C ILE A 341 -4.91 5.44 2.81
N HIS A 342 -4.22 4.39 3.25
CA HIS A 342 -2.97 3.92 2.67
C HIS A 342 -3.25 2.71 1.76
N LEU A 343 -3.08 2.85 0.44
CA LEU A 343 -3.40 1.75 -0.48
C LEU A 343 -2.34 0.64 -0.56
N GLY A 344 -1.12 0.91 -0.09
CA GLY A 344 0.03 0.03 -0.35
C GLY A 344 0.22 -0.18 -1.85
N ASP A 345 0.68 -1.37 -2.23
CA ASP A 345 0.77 -1.76 -3.63
C ASP A 345 -0.50 -2.45 -4.11
N THR A 346 -0.89 -2.11 -5.33
CA THR A 346 -2.08 -2.71 -5.92
C THR A 346 -2.18 -2.52 -7.43
N GLY A 347 -2.69 -3.54 -8.12
CA GLY A 347 -3.23 -3.43 -9.46
C GLY A 347 -4.62 -2.78 -9.48
N TYR A 348 -5.05 -2.37 -10.67
CA TYR A 348 -6.37 -1.78 -10.86
C TYR A 348 -7.45 -2.85 -11.07
N SER A 349 -8.52 -2.80 -10.27
CA SER A 349 -9.75 -3.57 -10.49
C SER A 349 -10.93 -2.60 -10.66
N PRO A 350 -11.72 -2.71 -11.76
CA PRO A 350 -12.84 -1.82 -12.04
C PRO A 350 -13.96 -1.82 -10.99
N THR A 351 -14.04 -2.87 -10.15
CA THR A 351 -15.18 -3.08 -9.23
C THR A 351 -14.78 -3.05 -7.77
N LEU A 352 -13.51 -3.35 -7.45
CA LEU A 352 -13.00 -3.36 -6.07
C LEU A 352 -13.10 -1.99 -5.40
N TYR A 353 -12.54 -0.96 -6.03
CA TYR A 353 -12.43 0.37 -5.40
C TYR A 353 -13.77 1.09 -5.29
N HIS A 354 -14.71 0.76 -6.16
CA HIS A 354 -16.10 1.17 -5.98
C HIS A 354 -16.69 0.54 -4.72
N ALA A 355 -16.45 -0.75 -4.47
CA ALA A 355 -16.89 -1.40 -3.24
C ALA A 355 -16.23 -0.80 -1.99
N VAL A 356 -14.93 -0.48 -2.05
CA VAL A 356 -14.22 0.22 -0.97
C VAL A 356 -14.88 1.56 -0.67
N GLY A 357 -15.17 2.37 -1.70
CA GLY A 357 -15.88 3.64 -1.55
C GLY A 357 -17.27 3.49 -0.94
N ARG A 358 -18.03 2.47 -1.36
CA ARG A 358 -19.37 2.17 -0.81
C ARG A 358 -19.32 1.74 0.66
N VAL A 359 -18.31 0.95 1.06
CA VAL A 359 -18.19 0.43 2.43
C VAL A 359 -17.68 1.49 3.40
N LEU A 360 -16.67 2.28 3.01
CA LEU A 360 -15.94 3.17 3.92
C LEU A 360 -16.28 4.65 3.78
N GLY A 361 -16.77 5.06 2.60
CA GLY A 361 -16.89 6.47 2.21
C GLY A 361 -17.78 7.32 3.11
N PRO A 362 -17.55 8.64 3.16
CA PRO A 362 -16.56 9.40 2.38
C PRO A 362 -15.11 9.31 2.91
N ILE A 363 -14.13 9.48 2.01
CA ILE A 363 -12.69 9.42 2.32
C ILE A 363 -12.05 10.79 2.10
N ASP A 364 -11.38 11.36 3.11
CA ASP A 364 -10.77 12.69 2.99
C ASP A 364 -9.42 12.66 2.26
N HIS A 365 -8.54 11.73 2.63
CA HIS A 365 -7.18 11.64 2.08
C HIS A 365 -6.79 10.21 1.69
N ALA A 366 -6.06 10.05 0.58
CA ALA A 366 -5.46 8.78 0.20
C ALA A 366 -4.01 8.90 -0.30
N ALA A 367 -3.16 7.99 0.16
CA ALA A 367 -1.87 7.71 -0.47
C ALA A 367 -2.05 6.58 -1.50
N ILE A 368 -1.88 6.90 -2.79
CA ILE A 368 -2.17 5.99 -3.91
C ILE A 368 -0.91 5.75 -4.73
N PRO A 369 -0.50 4.49 -4.99
CA PRO A 369 0.71 4.21 -5.77
C PRO A 369 0.52 4.64 -7.23
N ILE A 370 1.57 5.24 -7.82
CA ILE A 370 1.59 5.63 -9.23
C ILE A 370 2.83 5.10 -9.99
N GLY A 371 3.74 4.41 -9.31
CA GLY A 371 4.97 3.83 -9.89
C GLY A 371 4.91 2.32 -10.04
N SER A 372 6.00 1.74 -10.55
CA SER A 372 6.21 0.30 -10.70
C SER A 372 5.26 -0.39 -11.69
N TYR A 373 4.87 0.28 -12.78
CA TYR A 373 3.78 -0.19 -13.64
C TYR A 373 4.20 -0.73 -15.01
N GLU A 374 5.45 -0.56 -15.46
CA GLU A 374 5.92 -1.12 -16.73
C GLU A 374 6.77 -2.40 -16.58
N PRO A 375 6.63 -3.36 -17.52
CA PRO A 375 5.73 -3.34 -18.68
C PRO A 375 4.31 -3.75 -18.29
N ARG A 376 3.30 -3.09 -18.88
CA ARG A 376 1.88 -3.28 -18.49
C ARG A 376 1.43 -4.74 -18.55
N TRP A 377 1.81 -5.51 -19.58
CA TRP A 377 1.40 -6.91 -19.74
C TRP A 377 1.77 -7.80 -18.55
N HIS A 378 2.83 -7.44 -17.82
CA HIS A 378 3.31 -8.15 -16.64
C HIS A 378 2.85 -7.46 -15.35
N MET A 379 3.05 -6.15 -15.22
CA MET A 379 2.89 -5.44 -13.95
C MET A 379 1.43 -5.11 -13.59
N HIS A 380 0.51 -5.03 -14.55
CA HIS A 380 -0.89 -4.59 -14.27
C HIS A 380 -1.65 -5.46 -13.26
N LEU A 381 -1.22 -6.71 -13.07
CA LEU A 381 -1.82 -7.65 -12.12
C LEU A 381 -1.52 -7.30 -10.65
N GLN A 382 -0.54 -6.44 -10.41
CA GLN A 382 0.00 -6.15 -9.08
C GLN A 382 0.32 -4.66 -8.87
N HIS A 383 0.49 -3.87 -9.94
CA HIS A 383 0.67 -2.42 -9.89
C HIS A 383 -0.20 -1.70 -10.92
N THR A 384 -0.96 -0.73 -10.43
CA THR A 384 -1.73 0.22 -11.21
C THR A 384 -0.81 1.17 -11.95
N ASP A 385 -1.23 1.62 -13.13
CA ASP A 385 -0.66 2.81 -13.75
C ASP A 385 -1.33 4.07 -13.16
N PRO A 386 -0.82 5.28 -13.47
CA PRO A 386 -1.42 6.52 -12.98
C PRO A 386 -2.87 6.75 -13.44
N GLU A 387 -3.28 6.23 -14.60
CA GLU A 387 -4.68 6.29 -15.03
C GLU A 387 -5.59 5.43 -14.15
N GLY A 388 -5.18 4.18 -13.86
CA GLY A 388 -5.84 3.34 -12.88
C GLY A 388 -5.89 4.02 -11.51
N ALA A 389 -4.80 4.66 -11.07
CA ALA A 389 -4.74 5.38 -9.81
C ALA A 389 -5.82 6.47 -9.68
N VAL A 390 -5.97 7.31 -10.72
CA VAL A 390 -7.02 8.35 -10.74
C VAL A 390 -8.42 7.73 -10.72
N ARG A 391 -8.64 6.62 -11.43
CA ARG A 391 -9.93 5.90 -11.38
C ARG A 391 -10.22 5.35 -9.99
N MET A 392 -9.23 4.79 -9.30
CA MET A 392 -9.39 4.30 -7.93
C MET A 392 -9.80 5.42 -6.98
N ALA A 393 -9.15 6.59 -7.07
CA ALA A 393 -9.50 7.76 -6.28
C ALA A 393 -10.96 8.19 -6.50
N LEU A 394 -11.40 8.26 -7.78
CA LEU A 394 -12.77 8.59 -8.15
C LEU A 394 -13.79 7.54 -7.65
N GLN A 395 -13.49 6.26 -7.81
CA GLN A 395 -14.35 5.15 -7.39
C GLN A 395 -14.51 5.06 -5.86
N MET A 396 -13.47 5.43 -5.13
CA MET A 396 -13.52 5.52 -3.67
C MET A 396 -14.12 6.84 -3.17
N HIS A 397 -14.39 7.81 -4.05
CA HIS A 397 -14.81 9.17 -3.69
C HIS A 397 -13.83 9.84 -2.72
N VAL A 398 -12.53 9.72 -2.98
CA VAL A 398 -11.49 10.40 -2.20
C VAL A 398 -11.49 11.90 -2.53
N LYS A 399 -11.40 12.77 -1.52
CA LYS A 399 -11.33 14.22 -1.75
C LYS A 399 -9.97 14.68 -2.23
N LYS A 400 -8.89 14.28 -1.53
CA LYS A 400 -7.50 14.62 -1.86
C LYS A 400 -6.64 13.36 -1.90
N SER A 401 -5.79 13.22 -2.90
CA SER A 401 -4.90 12.09 -3.08
C SER A 401 -3.46 12.55 -3.31
N VAL A 402 -2.50 11.81 -2.78
CA VAL A 402 -1.07 11.99 -3.06
C VAL A 402 -0.52 10.74 -3.73
N GLY A 403 0.16 10.94 -4.86
CA GLY A 403 0.82 9.87 -5.60
C GLY A 403 2.09 9.41 -4.90
N VAL A 404 2.15 8.12 -4.56
CA VAL A 404 3.28 7.47 -3.87
C VAL A 404 3.91 6.36 -4.72
N HIS A 405 4.89 5.63 -4.18
CA HIS A 405 5.57 4.47 -4.81
C HIS A 405 6.41 4.79 -6.06
N TRP A 406 6.77 6.06 -6.27
CA TRP A 406 7.56 6.48 -7.44
C TRP A 406 8.82 7.28 -7.06
N GLY A 407 9.76 7.39 -8.00
CA GLY A 407 10.93 8.26 -7.88
C GLY A 407 11.82 7.95 -6.67
N THR A 408 11.78 6.72 -6.15
CA THR A 408 12.55 6.31 -4.95
C THR A 408 13.49 5.17 -5.30
N TRP A 409 12.99 4.05 -5.79
CA TRP A 409 13.79 2.97 -6.38
C TRP A 409 13.30 2.68 -7.80
N LEU A 410 14.19 2.17 -8.66
CA LEU A 410 13.82 1.63 -9.96
C LEU A 410 13.46 0.16 -9.80
N MET A 411 12.18 -0.18 -9.92
CA MET A 411 11.67 -1.54 -9.69
C MET A 411 10.98 -2.15 -10.91
N SER A 412 10.98 -1.43 -12.02
CA SER A 412 10.16 -1.63 -13.21
C SER A 412 10.83 -0.94 -14.39
N ASP A 413 10.20 -1.04 -15.56
CA ASP A 413 10.81 -0.63 -16.83
C ASP A 413 10.47 0.81 -17.27
N GLU A 414 9.64 1.55 -16.52
CA GLU A 414 9.33 2.96 -16.82
C GLU A 414 10.50 3.88 -16.46
N ALA A 415 10.56 5.05 -17.10
CA ALA A 415 11.53 6.07 -16.74
C ALA A 415 11.22 6.65 -15.34
N TYR A 416 12.26 7.03 -14.60
CA TYR A 416 12.16 7.42 -13.19
C TYR A 416 11.21 8.60 -12.90
N ASN A 417 11.08 9.53 -13.85
CA ASN A 417 10.26 10.74 -13.79
C ASN A 417 8.98 10.64 -14.63
N LYS A 418 8.69 9.47 -15.21
CA LYS A 418 7.47 9.23 -15.99
C LYS A 418 6.18 9.22 -15.15
N PRO A 419 6.16 8.69 -13.91
CA PRO A 419 4.91 8.58 -13.14
C PRO A 419 4.15 9.90 -12.93
N PRO A 420 4.79 11.04 -12.55
CA PRO A 420 4.10 12.34 -12.48
C PRO A 420 3.53 12.83 -13.82
N LEU A 421 4.25 12.59 -14.92
CA LEU A 421 3.82 13.00 -16.26
C LEU A 421 2.59 12.20 -16.69
N ASP A 422 2.60 10.89 -16.44
CA ASP A 422 1.48 10.02 -16.74
C ASP A 422 0.28 10.31 -15.82
N LEU A 423 0.50 10.74 -14.57
CA LEU A 423 -0.55 11.22 -13.66
C LEU A 423 -1.22 12.49 -14.19
N GLU A 424 -0.44 13.47 -14.65
CA GLU A 424 -0.96 14.71 -15.25
C GLU A 424 -1.82 14.41 -16.48
N ILE A 425 -1.40 13.49 -17.34
CA ILE A 425 -2.18 13.03 -18.49
C ILE A 425 -3.48 12.35 -18.04
N ALA A 426 -3.42 11.47 -17.05
CA ALA A 426 -4.58 10.78 -16.50
C ALA A 426 -5.60 11.74 -15.87
N ARG A 427 -5.11 12.72 -15.09
CA ARG A 427 -5.93 13.77 -14.46
C ARG A 427 -6.71 14.56 -15.51
N LYS A 428 -6.03 15.07 -16.54
CA LYS A 428 -6.67 15.77 -17.66
C LYS A 428 -7.69 14.91 -18.39
N LYS A 429 -7.37 13.64 -18.63
CA LYS A 429 -8.28 12.69 -19.30
C LYS A 429 -9.56 12.43 -18.50
N LEU A 430 -9.46 12.41 -17.17
CA LEU A 430 -10.56 12.06 -16.26
C LEU A 430 -11.19 13.28 -15.56
N ASN A 431 -10.80 14.50 -15.95
CA ASN A 431 -11.27 15.78 -15.39
C ASN A 431 -11.09 15.85 -13.86
N VAL A 432 -9.88 15.55 -13.39
CA VAL A 432 -9.48 15.67 -11.99
C VAL A 432 -8.46 16.79 -11.84
N GLU A 433 -8.72 17.72 -10.93
CA GLU A 433 -7.84 18.87 -10.69
C GLU A 433 -6.54 18.45 -9.98
N GLU A 434 -5.48 19.25 -10.11
CA GLU A 434 -4.19 18.96 -9.47
C GLU A 434 -4.31 18.91 -7.95
N GLU A 435 -5.11 19.79 -7.36
CA GLU A 435 -5.37 19.88 -5.92
C GLU A 435 -6.09 18.63 -5.38
N GLN A 436 -6.80 17.90 -6.23
CA GLN A 436 -7.49 16.66 -5.86
C GLN A 436 -6.57 15.44 -5.94
N PHE A 437 -5.61 15.42 -6.86
CA PHE A 437 -4.62 14.33 -6.95
C PHE A 437 -3.26 14.85 -7.43
N CYS A 438 -2.38 15.15 -6.49
CA CYS A 438 -1.05 15.69 -6.77
C CYS A 438 0.07 14.68 -6.53
N VAL A 439 1.28 15.05 -6.98
CA VAL A 439 2.53 14.49 -6.47
C VAL A 439 3.22 15.53 -5.60
N LEU A 440 4.00 15.07 -4.63
CA LEU A 440 4.80 15.93 -3.77
C LEU A 440 6.29 15.71 -4.06
N PRO A 441 7.16 16.71 -3.86
CA PRO A 441 8.56 16.47 -3.54
C PRO A 441 8.69 15.56 -2.31
N VAL A 442 9.73 14.73 -2.28
CA VAL A 442 10.01 13.90 -1.09
C VAL A 442 10.38 14.82 0.06
N GLY A 443 9.75 14.61 1.21
CA GLY A 443 9.89 15.41 2.42
C GLY A 443 8.93 16.57 2.53
N LYS A 444 8.18 16.92 1.47
CA LYS A 444 7.20 18.01 1.54
C LYS A 444 6.03 17.63 2.45
N THR A 445 5.68 18.54 3.35
CA THR A 445 4.48 18.46 4.20
C THR A 445 3.37 19.34 3.62
N ILE A 446 2.15 18.81 3.54
CA ILE A 446 0.96 19.56 3.15
C ILE A 446 -0.12 19.48 4.23
N VAL A 447 -0.94 20.53 4.34
CA VAL A 447 -2.17 20.54 5.14
C VAL A 447 -3.34 20.16 4.23
N LEU A 448 -4.21 19.28 4.69
CA LEU A 448 -5.30 18.68 3.91
C LEU A 448 -6.67 19.29 4.18
N GLU A 449 -6.80 20.07 5.26
CA GLU A 449 -8.00 20.84 5.58
C GLU A 449 -8.23 21.94 4.54
N ASP A 450 -9.49 22.26 4.25
CA ASP A 450 -9.84 23.42 3.42
C ASP A 450 -9.89 24.64 4.37
N ASP A 451 -9.19 25.71 4.01
CA ASP A 451 -9.17 26.99 4.76
C ASP A 451 -10.55 27.67 4.83
#